data_AF-A0A954H9H5-F1
#
_entry.id   AF-A0A954H9H5-F1
#
_cell.length_a   1.000
_cell.length_b   1.000
_cell.length_c   1.000
_cell.angle_alpha   90.00
_cell.angle_beta   90.00
_cell.angle_gamma   90.00
#
_symmetry.space_group_name_H-M   'P 1'
#
loop_
_entity.id
_entity.type
_entity.pdbx_description
1 polymer ?
#
loop_
_entity_poly.entity_id
_entity_poly.type
_entity_poly.pdbx_seq_one_letter_code
_entity_poly.pdbx_strand_id
1 'polypeptide(L)' 'MKNVMGKLTGMTTGLMVCALALTSIGCQSWIGGQTLPSPHYLTDDIQYFPKGPEFRLTNTVRQLEEYRLQQEAIEAGIVE' A
#
# COMPACT_ATOMS: atom_id res chain seq x y z
N MET A 1 -49.93 22.32 -19.56
CA MET A 1 -48.50 22.28 -19.99
C MET A 1 -47.54 22.84 -18.92
N LYS A 2 -47.82 23.99 -18.29
CA LYS A 2 -46.93 24.62 -17.28
C LYS A 2 -46.62 23.70 -16.07
N ASN A 3 -47.61 22.96 -15.56
CA ASN A 3 -47.43 22.01 -14.44
C ASN A 3 -46.64 20.75 -14.82
N VAL A 4 -46.59 20.38 -16.10
CA VAL A 4 -45.82 19.22 -16.58
C VAL A 4 -44.36 19.61 -16.77
N MET A 5 -44.12 20.81 -17.31
CA MET A 5 -42.77 21.35 -17.48
C MET A 5 -42.07 21.56 -16.13
N GLY A 6 -42.77 22.10 -15.12
CA GLY A 6 -42.21 22.29 -13.78
C GLY A 6 -41.88 20.99 -13.04
N LYS A 7 -42.70 19.95 -13.24
CA LYS A 7 -42.43 18.60 -12.71
C LYS A 7 -41.25 17.95 -13.42
N LEU A 8 -41.13 18.14 -14.73
CA LEU A 8 -40.03 17.61 -15.53
C LEU A 8 -38.69 18.26 -15.15
N THR A 9 -38.65 19.59 -14.97
CA THR A 9 -37.45 20.30 -14.49
C THR A 9 -37.08 19.91 -13.07
N GLY A 10 -38.05 19.74 -12.17
CA GLY A 10 -37.76 19.28 -10.80
C GLY A 10 -37.17 17.86 -10.78
N MET A 11 -37.68 16.98 -11.64
CA MET A 11 -37.20 15.61 -11.76
C MET A 11 -35.78 15.55 -12.34
N THR A 12 -35.48 16.32 -13.39
CA THR A 12 -34.13 16.34 -13.98
C THR A 12 -33.09 16.95 -13.04
N THR A 13 -33.43 18.03 -12.33
CA THR A 13 -32.53 18.61 -11.33
C THR A 13 -32.29 17.65 -10.16
N GLY A 14 -33.34 16.99 -9.66
CA GLY A 14 -33.20 15.97 -8.60
C GLY A 14 -32.30 14.80 -9.02
N LEU A 15 -32.48 14.30 -10.25
CA LEU A 15 -31.69 13.19 -10.76
C LEU A 15 -30.22 13.57 -10.97
N MET A 16 -29.95 14.80 -11.40
CA MET A 16 -28.59 15.34 -11.54
C MET A 16 -27.88 15.46 -10.19
N VAL A 17 -28.56 15.92 -9.14
CA VAL A 17 -28.00 16.01 -7.79
C VAL A 17 -27.69 14.62 -7.22
N CYS A 18 -28.60 13.65 -7.38
CA CYS A 18 -28.36 12.27 -6.95
C CYS A 18 -27.17 11.62 -7.68
N ALA A 19 -27.04 11.85 -8.99
CA ALA A 19 -25.92 11.31 -9.77
C ALA A 19 -24.58 11.88 -9.29
N LEU A 20 -24.51 13.17 -8.96
CA LEU A 20 -23.30 13.82 -8.41
C LEU A 20 -22.94 13.30 -7.01
N ALA A 21 -23.95 12.99 -6.19
CA ALA A 21 -23.70 12.41 -4.86
C ALA A 21 -23.10 11.00 -4.94
N LEU A 22 -23.57 10.17 -5.88
CA LEU A 22 -23.08 8.81 -6.06
C LEU A 22 -21.66 8.72 -6.61
N THR A 23 -21.18 9.75 -7.33
CA THR A 23 -19.77 9.81 -7.79
C THR A 23 -18.82 10.39 -6.74
N SER A 24 -19.34 10.94 -5.64
CA SER A 24 -18.53 11.51 -4.56
C SER A 24 -17.99 10.49 -3.55
N ILE A 25 -18.44 9.24 -3.63
CA ILE A 25 -17.99 8.11 -2.81
C ILE A 25 -17.01 7.26 -3.64
N GLY A 26 -15.71 7.39 -3.35
CA GLY A 26 -14.66 6.61 -4.01
C GLY A 26 -14.62 5.14 -3.57
N CYS A 27 -13.86 4.31 -4.31
CA CYS A 27 -13.56 2.93 -3.92
C CYS A 27 -12.63 2.94 -2.67
N GLN A 28 -13.25 2.79 -1.52
CA GLN A 28 -12.60 2.81 -0.22
C GLN A 28 -11.63 1.61 -0.09
N SER A 29 -10.33 1.87 -0.10
CA SER A 29 -9.28 0.82 -0.11
C SER A 29 -8.66 0.67 1.28
N TRP A 30 -8.36 -0.55 1.73
CA TRP A 30 -7.74 -0.78 3.04
C TRP A 30 -6.27 -1.17 2.90
N ILE A 31 -5.36 -0.33 3.38
CA ILE A 31 -3.90 -0.50 3.26
C ILE A 31 -3.27 -0.14 4.60
N GLY A 32 -2.41 -1.02 5.13
CA GLY A 32 -1.61 -0.73 6.33
C GLY A 32 -2.42 -0.45 7.60
N GLY A 33 -3.65 -0.97 7.72
CA GLY A 33 -4.53 -0.70 8.87
C GLY A 33 -5.37 0.57 8.73
N GLN A 34 -5.19 1.36 7.66
CA GLN A 34 -5.93 2.58 7.39
C GLN A 34 -6.84 2.39 6.18
N THR A 35 -7.97 3.08 6.20
CA THR A 35 -8.89 3.12 5.08
C THR A 35 -8.63 4.36 4.21
N LEU A 36 -8.17 4.15 2.99
CA LEU A 36 -7.88 5.19 2.00
C LEU A 36 -9.11 5.52 1.13
N PRO A 37 -9.30 6.80 0.75
CA PRO A 37 -8.47 7.95 1.06
C PRO A 37 -8.77 8.46 2.48
N SER A 38 -7.84 8.29 3.42
CA SER A 38 -7.93 9.02 4.66
C SER A 38 -7.65 10.49 4.32
N PRO A 39 -8.38 11.46 4.91
CA PRO A 39 -8.21 12.89 4.60
C PRO A 39 -6.78 13.41 4.80
N HIS A 40 -5.99 12.65 5.55
CA HIS A 40 -4.64 13.02 5.93
C HIS A 40 -3.57 12.18 5.23
N TYR A 41 -3.87 11.23 4.33
CA TYR A 41 -2.83 10.37 3.74
C TYR A 41 -1.68 11.13 3.02
N LEU A 42 -1.93 12.34 2.51
CA LEU A 42 -0.89 13.18 1.89
C LEU A 42 -0.04 13.95 2.92
N THR A 43 -0.54 14.07 4.15
CA THR A 43 0.06 14.84 5.25
C THR A 43 0.44 13.99 6.46
N ASP A 44 0.01 12.73 6.47
CA ASP A 44 0.29 11.74 7.51
C ASP A 44 1.74 11.32 7.34
N ASP A 45 2.47 11.39 8.45
CA ASP A 45 3.90 11.16 8.44
C ASP A 45 4.15 9.75 7.90
N ILE A 46 5.23 9.62 7.13
CA ILE A 46 5.75 8.34 6.62
C ILE A 46 5.60 7.29 7.74
N GLN A 47 4.88 6.20 7.48
CA GLN A 47 4.77 5.08 8.41
C GLN A 47 6.16 4.82 9.02
N TYR A 48 6.32 5.08 10.31
CA TYR A 48 7.63 5.02 10.93
C TYR A 48 8.19 3.60 10.79
N PHE A 49 9.18 3.45 9.92
CA PHE A 49 9.99 2.25 9.85
C PHE A 49 11.20 2.49 10.74
N PRO A 50 11.35 1.76 11.86
CA PRO A 50 12.54 1.88 12.67
C PRO A 50 13.78 1.64 11.80
N LYS A 51 14.87 2.34 12.12
CA LYS A 51 16.14 2.09 11.43
C LYS A 51 16.44 0.60 11.55
N GLY A 52 16.60 -0.05 10.39
CA GLY A 52 17.06 -1.43 10.35
C GLY A 52 18.43 -1.57 11.01
N PRO A 53 18.92 -2.80 11.21
CA PRO A 53 20.25 -3.05 11.73
C PRO A 53 21.31 -2.24 10.97
N GLU A 54 22.27 -1.65 11.67
CA GLU A 54 23.35 -0.86 11.03
C GLU A 54 24.13 -1.69 10.01
N PHE A 55 24.27 -2.99 10.30
CA PHE A 55 24.89 -3.95 9.42
C PHE A 55 23.88 -4.64 8.51
N ARG A 56 23.92 -4.36 7.20
CA ARG A 56 22.96 -4.89 6.21
C ARG A 56 23.40 -6.22 5.56
N LEU A 57 24.61 -6.70 5.83
CA LEU A 57 25.24 -7.80 5.09
C LEU A 57 25.31 -9.12 5.88
N THR A 58 24.47 -9.30 6.90
CA THR A 58 24.49 -10.49 7.77
C THR A 58 24.39 -11.80 6.98
N ASN A 59 23.53 -11.84 5.96
CA ASN A 59 23.38 -13.02 5.10
C ASN A 59 24.64 -13.29 4.26
N THR A 60 25.27 -12.23 3.74
CA THR A 60 26.50 -12.33 2.94
C THR A 60 27.68 -12.78 3.81
N VAL A 61 27.83 -12.24 5.01
CA VAL A 61 28.87 -12.66 5.95
C VAL A 61 28.69 -14.12 6.33
N ARG A 62 27.46 -14.53 6.68
CA ARG A 62 27.15 -15.93 7.00
C ARG A 62 27.51 -16.86 5.84
N GLN A 63 27.14 -16.51 4.61
CA GLN A 63 27.50 -17.32 3.44
C GLN A 63 29.01 -17.39 3.19
N LEU A 64 29.73 -16.28 3.37
CA LEU A 64 31.19 -16.26 3.22
C LEU A 64 31.88 -17.13 4.28
N GLU A 65 31.36 -17.13 5.50
CA GLU A 65 31.88 -17.96 6.58
C GLU A 65 31.61 -19.44 6.35
N GLU A 66 30.39 -19.79 5.92
CA GLU A 66 30.03 -21.15 5.50
C GLU A 66 30.91 -21.64 4.33
N TYR A 67 31.11 -20.79 3.32
CA TYR A 67 31.96 -21.10 2.18
C TYR A 67 33.42 -21.32 2.59
N ARG A 68 33.97 -20.46 3.46
CA ARG A 68 35.32 -20.62 4.00
C ARG A 68 35.48 -21.95 4.73
N LEU A 69 34.53 -22.30 5.61
CA LEU A 69 34.56 -23.57 6.34
C LEU A 69 34.47 -24.78 5.40
N GLN A 70 33.68 -24.69 4.32
CA GLN A 70 33.63 -25.75 3.31
C GLN A 70 34.97 -25.92 2.59
N GLN A 71 35.61 -24.83 2.18
CA GLN A 71 36.94 -24.89 1.56
C GLN A 71 37.96 -25.51 2.50
N GLU A 72 37.99 -25.09 3.77
CA GLU A 72 38.89 -25.65 4.78
C GLU A 72 38.61 -27.14 5.04
N ALA A 73 37.35 -27.56 5.03
CA ALA A 73 36.99 -28.96 5.21
C ALA A 73 37.35 -29.84 3.99
N ILE A 74 37.27 -29.28 2.77
CA ILE A 74 37.76 -29.92 1.54
C ILE A 74 39.29 -30.02 1.57
N GLU A 75 39.99 -28.95 1.94
CA GLU A 75 41.45 -28.92 2.05
C GLU A 75 41.97 -29.88 3.12
N ALA A 76 41.25 -30.01 4.24
CA ALA A 76 41.54 -30.96 5.30
C ALA A 76 41.13 -32.41 4.97
N GLY A 77 40.47 -32.65 3.82
CA GLY A 77 40.02 -33.97 3.38
C GLY A 77 38.92 -34.58 4.26
N ILE A 78 38.13 -33.74 4.94
CA ILE A 78 37.05 -34.16 5.85
C ILE A 78 35.74 -34.39 5.07
N VAL A 79 35.60 -33.79 3.88
CA VAL A 79 34.40 -33.87 3.02
C VAL A 79 34.86 -34.13 1.58
N GLU A 80 34.25 -35.12 0.89
CA GLU A 80 34.50 -35.47 -0.53
C GLU A 80 33.94 -34.42 -1.51
#